data_AF-A0A660MJI1-F1
#
_entry.id   AF-A0A660MJI1-F1
#
_cell.length_a   1.000
_cell.length_b   1.000
_cell.length_c   1.000
_cell.angle_alpha   90.00
_cell.angle_beta   90.00
_cell.angle_gamma   90.00
#
_symmetry.space_group_name_H-M   'P 1'
#
loop_
_entity.id
_entity.type
_entity.pdbx_description
1 polymer ?
#
loop_
_entity_poly.entity_id
_entity_poly.type
_entity_poly.pdbx_seq_one_letter_code
_entity_poly.pdbx_strand_id
1 'polypeptide(L)'
;MEDALSAGTQTFTPSQAGDAYAAYNRGYNRERVKQKLFGAESGNNNYAKNKRSSAYGRAQFIDGTWLEFGESAVGRQLRGDLSKAAWLEKRSDPRIAEAATDWYLQKNEKELRQAGVPWNDTTAYLAHFRGSGGAIAMYKADPHEDVRAHLLRVHGKTQGEAIVRANPEVFAKGKTVGDVIAWAARKMNVKPDASLPTGVPEGRGYLSDAQLKQEAYHRFPDDASRRAQFIDLYRSERDVTQEQQEQARAANLTAATEILWGGGTLADIPPTLRETLDSDDLIKLRKMASETEGFNERERERTGWPAYIEASNPLWLEKKSREQVLAYAVDKELSRSDAEKLLAKWESVAKAKQEGRGAKE
;
A
#
# COMPACT_ATOMS: atom_id res chain seq x y z
N MET A 1 20.72 -24.33 17.03
CA MET A 1 20.65 -23.78 15.65
C MET A 1 20.48 -22.25 15.70
N GLU A 2 20.98 -21.59 16.74
CA GLU A 2 20.92 -20.12 16.93
C GLU A 2 22.30 -19.44 16.83
N ASP A 3 23.40 -20.19 16.90
CA ASP A 3 24.76 -19.63 16.94
C ASP A 3 25.45 -19.42 15.58
N ALA A 4 24.80 -19.74 14.46
CA ALA A 4 25.41 -19.56 13.13
C ALA A 4 25.14 -18.18 12.49
N LEU A 5 24.40 -17.28 13.15
CA LEU A 5 23.95 -16.00 12.59
C LEU A 5 24.80 -14.78 12.99
N SER A 6 25.89 -14.96 13.74
CA SER A 6 26.66 -13.83 14.32
C SER A 6 27.77 -13.23 13.45
N ALA A 7 28.06 -13.75 12.24
CA ALA A 7 29.24 -13.35 11.48
C ALA A 7 29.01 -12.27 10.38
N GLY A 8 27.77 -11.84 10.14
CA GLY A 8 27.45 -10.86 9.10
C GLY A 8 27.37 -9.42 9.63
N THR A 9 27.73 -8.43 8.81
CA THR A 9 27.47 -7.00 9.09
C THR A 9 25.96 -6.79 9.34
N GLN A 10 25.59 -6.44 10.58
CA GLN A 10 24.21 -6.18 10.99
C GLN A 10 23.91 -4.68 10.91
N THR A 11 23.64 -4.17 9.72
CA THR A 11 23.25 -2.75 9.52
C THR A 11 21.75 -2.55 9.49
N PHE A 12 21.04 -3.14 10.45
CA PHE A 12 19.59 -2.94 10.58
C PHE A 12 19.27 -1.46 10.86
N THR A 13 18.35 -0.89 10.10
CA THR A 13 17.81 0.45 10.36
C THR A 13 16.39 0.32 10.90
N PRO A 14 16.09 0.81 12.12
CA PRO A 14 14.72 0.87 12.61
C PRO A 14 13.88 1.82 11.75
N SER A 15 12.59 1.52 11.67
CA SER A 15 11.59 2.30 10.95
C SER A 15 11.22 3.51 11.79
N GLN A 16 10.83 4.59 11.14
CA GLN A 16 10.38 5.79 11.85
C GLN A 16 8.93 5.64 12.31
N ALA A 17 8.52 6.40 13.31
CA ALA A 17 7.12 6.47 13.71
C ALA A 17 6.27 6.92 12.50
N GLY A 18 5.15 6.23 12.25
CA GLY A 18 4.30 6.50 11.08
C GLY A 18 4.67 5.72 9.81
N ASP A 19 5.66 4.82 9.84
CA ASP A 19 6.03 3.99 8.69
C ASP A 19 4.97 2.91 8.40
N ALA A 20 4.39 2.92 7.18
CA ALA A 20 3.42 1.92 6.72
C ALA A 20 3.94 0.49 6.75
N TYR A 21 5.24 0.31 6.59
CA TYR A 21 5.85 -1.01 6.47
C TYR A 21 6.59 -1.41 7.74
N ALA A 22 6.37 -0.72 8.87
CA ALA A 22 6.95 -1.05 10.17
C ALA A 22 6.72 -2.52 10.56
N ALA A 23 5.55 -3.09 10.25
CA ALA A 23 5.25 -4.50 10.50
C ALA A 23 6.23 -5.47 9.81
N TYR A 24 6.86 -5.07 8.70
CA TYR A 24 7.84 -5.88 7.96
C TYR A 24 9.29 -5.50 8.26
N ASN A 25 9.52 -4.54 9.16
CA ASN A 25 10.85 -4.05 9.47
C ASN A 25 11.55 -4.92 10.52
N ARG A 26 12.02 -6.10 10.11
CA ARG A 26 12.62 -7.10 11.02
C ARG A 26 14.07 -7.42 10.67
N GLY A 27 14.98 -6.87 11.46
CA GLY A 27 16.41 -7.20 11.47
C GLY A 27 17.10 -7.08 10.10
N TYR A 28 18.40 -7.33 10.09
CA TYR A 28 19.16 -7.54 8.87
C TYR A 28 20.35 -8.45 9.17
N ASN A 29 20.53 -9.48 8.34
CA ASN A 29 21.75 -10.27 8.34
C ASN A 29 22.13 -10.60 6.90
N ARG A 30 23.26 -10.06 6.43
CA ARG A 30 23.68 -10.19 5.03
C ARG A 30 23.78 -11.64 4.55
N GLU A 31 24.34 -12.53 5.37
CA GLU A 31 24.50 -13.95 5.01
C GLU A 31 23.16 -14.66 4.91
N ARG A 32 22.26 -14.44 5.87
CA ARG A 32 20.88 -14.92 5.80
C ARG A 32 20.18 -14.39 4.55
N VAL A 33 20.35 -13.11 4.25
CA VAL A 33 19.74 -12.47 3.07
C VAL A 33 20.24 -13.13 1.80
N LYS A 34 21.56 -13.32 1.64
CA LYS A 34 22.14 -14.04 0.51
C LYS A 34 21.58 -15.45 0.36
N GLN A 35 21.55 -16.24 1.44
CA GLN A 35 21.02 -17.61 1.40
C GLN A 35 19.56 -17.65 0.97
N LYS A 36 18.72 -16.75 1.52
CA LYS A 36 17.30 -16.65 1.16
C LYS A 36 17.11 -16.19 -0.27
N LEU A 37 17.89 -15.20 -0.71
CA LEU A 37 17.89 -14.69 -2.07
C LEU A 37 18.23 -15.81 -3.06
N PHE A 38 19.35 -16.53 -2.88
CA PHE A 38 19.73 -17.61 -3.79
C PHE A 38 18.68 -18.73 -3.84
N GLY A 39 18.09 -19.07 -2.69
CA GLY A 39 16.97 -20.02 -2.62
C GLY A 39 15.73 -19.52 -3.38
N ALA A 40 15.35 -18.26 -3.18
CA ALA A 40 14.16 -17.65 -3.78
C ALA A 40 14.28 -17.42 -5.30
N GLU A 41 15.48 -17.05 -5.77
CA GLU A 41 15.76 -16.69 -7.16
C GLU A 41 15.94 -17.92 -8.06
N SER A 42 16.59 -18.97 -7.56
CA SER A 42 17.03 -20.09 -8.41
C SER A 42 16.94 -21.46 -7.75
N GLY A 43 16.51 -21.55 -6.49
CA GLY A 43 16.66 -22.77 -5.70
C GLY A 43 18.13 -23.15 -5.47
N ASN A 44 19.03 -22.16 -5.39
CA ASN A 44 20.50 -22.31 -5.34
C ASN A 44 21.14 -22.91 -6.62
N ASN A 45 20.46 -22.88 -7.76
CA ASN A 45 21.02 -23.38 -9.02
C ASN A 45 21.92 -22.32 -9.69
N ASN A 46 23.22 -22.59 -9.73
CA ASN A 46 24.23 -21.74 -10.37
C ASN A 46 24.05 -21.55 -11.88
N TYR A 47 23.25 -22.38 -12.54
CA TYR A 47 23.02 -22.32 -13.99
C TYR A 47 21.56 -21.99 -14.35
N ALA A 48 20.76 -21.54 -13.38
CA ALA A 48 19.37 -21.16 -13.62
C ALA A 48 19.30 -20.03 -14.67
N LYS A 49 18.41 -20.20 -15.65
CA LYS A 49 18.20 -19.24 -16.75
C LYS A 49 16.74 -18.83 -16.82
N ASN A 50 16.48 -17.53 -16.76
CA ASN A 50 15.14 -17.00 -16.94
C ASN A 50 14.78 -16.97 -18.44
N LYS A 51 13.57 -17.41 -18.80
CA LYS A 51 13.09 -17.42 -20.20
C LYS A 51 12.53 -16.07 -20.66
N ARG A 52 12.30 -15.14 -19.74
CA ARG A 52 11.64 -13.83 -19.96
C ARG A 52 12.59 -12.64 -19.81
N SER A 53 13.84 -12.85 -19.42
CA SER A 53 14.84 -11.81 -19.23
C SER A 53 16.25 -12.35 -19.42
N SER A 54 17.26 -11.49 -19.33
CA SER A 54 18.67 -11.92 -19.33
C SER A 54 19.16 -12.43 -17.97
N ALA A 55 18.27 -12.58 -16.98
CA ALA A 55 18.63 -13.05 -15.65
C ALA A 55 19.20 -14.46 -15.68
N TYR A 56 20.42 -14.61 -15.13
CA TYR A 56 21.18 -15.85 -15.17
C TYR A 56 21.95 -16.09 -13.86
N GLY A 57 22.10 -17.36 -13.49
CA GLY A 57 22.86 -17.83 -12.33
C GLY A 57 22.08 -17.77 -11.02
N ARG A 58 22.72 -18.20 -9.92
CA ARG A 58 22.03 -18.43 -8.63
C ARG A 58 21.33 -17.20 -8.05
N ALA A 59 21.84 -16.02 -8.38
CA ALA A 59 21.33 -14.72 -7.93
C ALA A 59 20.48 -14.01 -8.98
N GLN A 60 20.31 -14.62 -10.17
CA GLN A 60 19.48 -14.11 -11.26
C GLN A 60 19.84 -12.68 -11.73
N PHE A 61 21.13 -12.34 -11.77
CA PHE A 61 21.57 -11.03 -12.28
C PHE A 61 21.29 -10.88 -13.78
N ILE A 62 20.68 -9.74 -14.16
CA ILE A 62 20.52 -9.33 -15.56
C ILE A 62 21.83 -8.73 -16.11
N ASP A 63 21.95 -8.69 -17.45
CA ASP A 63 23.17 -8.23 -18.13
C ASP A 63 23.60 -6.83 -17.66
N GLY A 64 22.67 -5.88 -17.59
CA GLY A 64 22.98 -4.48 -17.22
C GLY A 64 23.63 -4.36 -15.85
N THR A 65 23.02 -4.97 -14.83
CA THR A 65 23.54 -4.95 -13.44
C THR A 65 24.87 -5.69 -13.32
N TRP A 66 25.06 -6.77 -14.08
CA TRP A 66 26.32 -7.52 -14.06
C TRP A 66 27.49 -6.76 -14.71
N LEU A 67 27.18 -6.00 -15.78
CA LEU A 67 28.17 -5.13 -16.41
C LEU A 67 28.52 -3.96 -15.49
N GLU A 68 27.54 -3.38 -14.79
CA GLU A 68 27.80 -2.37 -13.76
C GLU A 68 28.71 -2.91 -12.65
N PHE A 69 28.43 -4.13 -12.15
CA PHE A 69 29.31 -4.80 -11.20
C PHE A 69 30.74 -4.94 -11.75
N GLY A 70 30.90 -5.31 -13.02
CA GLY A 70 32.20 -5.41 -13.71
C GLY A 70 33.00 -4.11 -13.78
N GLU A 71 32.34 -2.96 -13.65
CA GLU A 71 32.95 -1.62 -13.58
C GLU A 71 33.19 -1.13 -12.14
N SER A 72 32.80 -1.90 -11.12
CA SER A 72 33.18 -1.62 -9.74
C SER A 72 34.65 -1.95 -9.47
N ALA A 73 35.22 -1.46 -8.36
CA ALA A 73 36.60 -1.77 -8.00
C ALA A 73 36.85 -3.28 -7.84
N VAL A 74 35.96 -3.99 -7.13
CA VAL A 74 36.03 -5.44 -6.95
C VAL A 74 35.72 -6.20 -8.24
N GLY A 75 34.75 -5.72 -9.04
CA GLY A 75 34.41 -6.36 -10.31
C GLY A 75 35.53 -6.25 -11.33
N ARG A 76 36.24 -5.12 -11.42
CA ARG A 76 37.43 -4.99 -12.28
C ARG A 76 38.53 -5.98 -11.88
N GLN A 77 38.76 -6.18 -10.59
CA GLN A 77 39.73 -7.17 -10.10
C GLN A 77 39.34 -8.60 -10.47
N LEU A 78 38.05 -8.95 -10.35
CA LEU A 78 37.55 -10.30 -10.67
C LEU A 78 37.41 -10.54 -12.18
N ARG A 79 37.09 -9.50 -12.95
CA ARG A 79 36.90 -9.56 -14.40
C ARG A 79 38.24 -9.66 -15.14
N GLY A 80 39.25 -8.90 -14.69
CA GLY A 80 40.51 -8.77 -15.43
C GLY A 80 40.28 -8.36 -16.89
N ASP A 81 40.98 -9.04 -17.80
CA ASP A 81 40.91 -8.78 -19.26
C ASP A 81 39.83 -9.58 -19.99
N LEU A 82 38.88 -10.18 -19.26
CA LEU A 82 37.79 -10.92 -19.89
C LEU A 82 36.99 -10.02 -20.84
N SER A 83 36.65 -10.58 -22.00
CA SER A 83 35.71 -9.96 -22.93
C SER A 83 34.33 -9.81 -22.27
N LYS A 84 33.52 -8.88 -22.78
CA LYS A 84 32.14 -8.66 -22.30
C LYS A 84 31.32 -9.96 -22.27
N ALA A 85 31.40 -10.77 -23.32
CA ALA A 85 30.68 -12.03 -23.42
C ALA A 85 31.17 -13.04 -22.36
N ALA A 86 32.49 -13.19 -22.22
CA ALA A 86 33.06 -14.09 -21.22
C ALA A 86 32.73 -13.65 -19.78
N TRP A 87 32.68 -12.34 -19.53
CA TRP A 87 32.27 -11.80 -18.23
C TRP A 87 30.81 -12.10 -17.92
N LEU A 88 29.89 -11.98 -18.88
CA LEU A 88 28.47 -12.28 -18.67
C LEU A 88 28.23 -13.75 -18.29
N GLU A 89 29.06 -14.69 -18.78
CA GLU A 89 28.98 -16.11 -18.41
C GLU A 89 29.42 -16.37 -16.95
N LYS A 90 30.24 -15.49 -16.36
CA LYS A 90 30.69 -15.60 -14.97
C LYS A 90 29.58 -15.45 -13.92
N ARG A 91 28.35 -15.09 -14.31
CA ARG A 91 27.16 -15.14 -13.43
C ARG A 91 26.88 -16.52 -12.85
N SER A 92 27.34 -17.58 -13.52
CA SER A 92 27.21 -18.95 -13.04
C SER A 92 28.33 -19.38 -12.09
N ASP A 93 29.40 -18.59 -11.96
CA ASP A 93 30.46 -18.86 -10.99
C ASP A 93 29.96 -18.46 -9.59
N PRO A 94 29.85 -19.41 -8.64
CA PRO A 94 29.27 -19.11 -7.34
C PRO A 94 30.08 -18.08 -6.56
N ARG A 95 31.42 -18.09 -6.65
CA ARG A 95 32.25 -17.13 -5.92
C ARG A 95 32.07 -15.71 -6.46
N ILE A 96 32.05 -15.56 -7.79
CA ILE A 96 31.87 -14.26 -8.43
C ILE A 96 30.44 -13.76 -8.22
N ALA A 97 29.44 -14.65 -8.31
CA ALA A 97 28.06 -14.32 -8.01
C ALA A 97 27.90 -13.84 -6.55
N GLU A 98 28.63 -14.42 -5.60
CA GLU A 98 28.62 -13.93 -4.22
C GLU A 98 29.17 -12.51 -4.09
N ALA A 99 30.35 -12.27 -4.66
CA ALA A 99 30.97 -10.95 -4.63
C ALA A 99 30.07 -9.90 -5.31
N ALA A 100 29.40 -10.27 -6.40
CA ALA A 100 28.43 -9.42 -7.07
C ALA A 100 27.21 -9.12 -6.17
N THR A 101 26.67 -10.13 -5.47
CA THR A 101 25.57 -9.94 -4.53
C THR A 101 25.98 -9.07 -3.35
N ASP A 102 27.15 -9.28 -2.76
CA ASP A 102 27.65 -8.45 -1.65
C ASP A 102 27.84 -6.99 -2.07
N TRP A 103 28.45 -6.77 -3.25
CA TRP A 103 28.57 -5.44 -3.83
C TRP A 103 27.20 -4.78 -4.06
N TYR A 104 26.24 -5.52 -4.62
CA TYR A 104 24.93 -4.97 -4.94
C TYR A 104 24.11 -4.66 -3.69
N LEU A 105 24.16 -5.51 -2.67
CA LEU A 105 23.56 -5.24 -1.36
C LEU A 105 24.15 -3.99 -0.73
N GLN A 106 25.49 -3.81 -0.78
CA GLN A 106 26.14 -2.62 -0.22
C GLN A 106 25.76 -1.34 -0.99
N LYS A 107 25.70 -1.40 -2.32
CA LYS A 107 25.24 -0.29 -3.16
C LYS A 107 23.81 0.11 -2.81
N ASN A 108 22.91 -0.88 -2.74
CA ASN A 108 21.50 -0.66 -2.44
C ASN A 108 21.31 -0.13 -1.02
N GLU A 109 22.01 -0.68 -0.02
CA GLU A 109 21.98 -0.19 1.35
C GLU A 109 22.28 1.31 1.41
N LYS A 110 23.38 1.74 0.77
CA LYS A 110 23.79 3.15 0.74
C LYS A 110 22.68 4.04 0.17
N GLU A 111 22.13 3.67 -0.98
CA GLU A 111 21.13 4.48 -1.67
C GLU A 111 19.79 4.53 -0.92
N LEU A 112 19.33 3.40 -0.38
CA LEU A 112 18.10 3.35 0.41
C LEU A 112 18.23 4.20 1.68
N ARG A 113 19.34 4.08 2.41
CA ARG A 113 19.58 4.85 3.63
C ARG A 113 19.69 6.35 3.34
N GLN A 114 20.36 6.75 2.26
CA GLN A 114 20.39 8.15 1.81
C GLN A 114 19.00 8.70 1.47
N ALA A 115 18.12 7.84 0.97
CA ALA A 115 16.73 8.19 0.70
C ALA A 115 15.82 8.13 1.94
N GLY A 116 16.33 7.78 3.13
CA GLY A 116 15.53 7.61 4.34
C GLY A 116 14.68 6.33 4.36
N VAL A 117 14.97 5.36 3.50
CA VAL A 117 14.33 4.03 3.50
C VAL A 117 15.09 3.12 4.46
N PRO A 118 14.41 2.44 5.41
CA PRO A 118 15.04 1.48 6.30
C PRO A 118 15.75 0.35 5.55
N TRP A 119 16.92 -0.07 6.05
CA TRP A 119 17.62 -1.25 5.56
C TRP A 119 17.31 -2.44 6.45
N ASN A 120 16.60 -3.41 5.89
CA ASN A 120 16.17 -4.65 6.53
C ASN A 120 16.05 -5.76 5.46
N ASP A 121 15.72 -6.98 5.87
CA ASP A 121 15.57 -8.10 4.92
C ASP A 121 14.58 -7.82 3.78
N THR A 122 13.43 -7.22 4.10
CA THR A 122 12.36 -6.91 3.14
C THR A 122 12.84 -5.91 2.10
N THR A 123 13.43 -4.79 2.54
CA THR A 123 13.90 -3.72 1.64
C THR A 123 15.15 -4.13 0.88
N ALA A 124 16.01 -4.98 1.45
CA ALA A 124 17.13 -5.58 0.76
C ALA A 124 16.68 -6.47 -0.41
N TYR A 125 15.69 -7.34 -0.20
CA TYR A 125 15.15 -8.18 -1.26
C TYR A 125 14.39 -7.35 -2.31
N LEU A 126 13.60 -6.37 -1.89
CA LEU A 126 12.92 -5.45 -2.80
C LEU A 126 13.92 -4.70 -3.69
N ALA A 127 15.03 -4.22 -3.12
CA ALA A 127 16.09 -3.55 -3.85
C ALA A 127 16.86 -4.50 -4.79
N HIS A 128 17.02 -5.77 -4.42
CA HIS A 128 17.56 -6.77 -5.36
C HIS A 128 16.65 -6.97 -6.57
N PHE A 129 15.34 -7.09 -6.33
CA PHE A 129 14.34 -7.34 -7.36
C PHE A 129 14.12 -6.15 -8.31
N ARG A 130 14.11 -4.92 -7.78
CA ARG A 130 13.74 -3.70 -8.54
C ARG A 130 14.87 -2.72 -8.77
N GLY A 131 16.04 -2.99 -8.23
CA GLY A 131 17.07 -1.97 -8.02
C GLY A 131 16.70 -0.99 -6.91
N SER A 132 17.70 -0.29 -6.39
CA SER A 132 17.55 0.74 -5.36
C SER A 132 16.51 1.81 -5.72
N GLY A 133 16.56 2.38 -6.92
CA GLY A 133 15.62 3.43 -7.35
C GLY A 133 14.17 2.94 -7.39
N GLY A 134 13.92 1.72 -7.89
CA GLY A 134 12.59 1.12 -7.92
C GLY A 134 12.08 0.76 -6.52
N ALA A 135 12.96 0.25 -5.65
CA ALA A 135 12.62 -0.05 -4.26
C ALA A 135 12.32 1.22 -3.45
N ILE A 136 13.11 2.29 -3.63
CA ILE A 136 12.86 3.59 -2.99
C ILE A 136 11.53 4.17 -3.47
N ALA A 137 11.25 4.12 -4.78
CA ALA A 137 9.99 4.60 -5.32
C ALA A 137 8.79 3.84 -4.75
N MET A 138 8.86 2.50 -4.68
CA MET A 138 7.80 1.67 -4.08
C MET A 138 7.66 1.90 -2.58
N TYR A 139 8.75 1.96 -1.83
CA TYR A 139 8.68 2.15 -0.37
C TYR A 139 8.07 3.51 0.02
N LYS A 140 8.26 4.54 -0.82
CA LYS A 140 7.72 5.88 -0.59
C LYS A 140 6.34 6.11 -1.21
N ALA A 141 5.81 5.12 -1.92
CA ALA A 141 4.49 5.21 -2.51
C ALA A 141 3.40 4.90 -1.48
N ASP A 142 2.17 5.28 -1.83
CA ASP A 142 0.98 4.90 -1.08
C ASP A 142 0.86 3.36 -1.10
N PRO A 143 0.76 2.67 0.06
CA PRO A 143 0.59 1.22 0.11
C PRO A 143 -0.62 0.68 -0.64
N HIS A 144 -1.63 1.51 -0.88
CA HIS A 144 -2.86 1.17 -1.59
C HIS A 144 -2.82 1.50 -3.09
N GLU A 145 -1.78 2.19 -3.57
CA GLU A 145 -1.57 2.51 -4.99
C GLU A 145 -1.55 1.23 -5.84
N ASP A 146 -2.24 1.22 -6.99
CA ASP A 146 -2.16 0.10 -7.95
C ASP A 146 -0.73 -0.05 -8.46
N VAL A 147 -0.16 -1.24 -8.33
CA VAL A 147 1.26 -1.43 -8.60
C VAL A 147 1.61 -1.26 -10.09
N ARG A 148 0.66 -1.48 -11.00
CA ARG A 148 0.92 -1.31 -12.44
C ARG A 148 0.95 0.15 -12.78
N ALA A 149 -0.01 0.93 -12.29
CA ALA A 149 -0.03 2.37 -12.46
C ALA A 149 1.26 3.00 -11.88
N HIS A 150 1.67 2.60 -10.68
CA HIS A 150 2.96 2.95 -10.09
C HIS A 150 4.15 2.68 -11.03
N LEU A 151 4.24 1.47 -11.59
CA LEU A 151 5.33 1.09 -12.49
C LEU A 151 5.39 1.93 -13.76
N LEU A 152 4.22 2.19 -14.36
CA LEU A 152 4.08 3.01 -15.56
C LEU A 152 4.48 4.46 -15.27
N ARG A 153 4.15 4.99 -14.09
CA ARG A 153 4.51 6.33 -13.64
C ARG A 153 6.01 6.47 -13.38
N VAL A 154 6.62 5.48 -12.71
CA VAL A 154 8.05 5.54 -12.35
C VAL A 154 8.96 5.30 -13.55
N HIS A 155 8.59 4.40 -14.46
CA HIS A 155 9.46 3.98 -15.57
C HIS A 155 8.99 4.46 -16.95
N GLY A 156 7.85 5.13 -17.04
CA GLY A 156 7.17 5.41 -18.30
C GLY A 156 6.46 4.17 -18.85
N LYS A 157 5.51 4.39 -19.77
CA LYS A 157 4.63 3.34 -20.29
C LYS A 157 5.37 2.10 -20.81
N THR A 158 6.30 2.29 -21.75
CA THR A 158 6.99 1.18 -22.42
C THR A 158 7.79 0.30 -21.45
N GLN A 159 8.58 0.91 -20.57
CA GLN A 159 9.40 0.16 -19.63
C GLN A 159 8.57 -0.40 -18.48
N GLY A 160 7.55 0.33 -18.00
CA GLY A 160 6.60 -0.15 -17.01
C GLY A 160 5.87 -1.41 -17.47
N GLU A 161 5.33 -1.42 -18.70
CA GLU A 161 4.68 -2.59 -19.29
C GLU A 161 5.63 -3.78 -19.46
N ALA A 162 6.90 -3.53 -19.81
CA ALA A 162 7.91 -4.58 -19.89
C ALA A 162 8.20 -5.21 -18.52
N ILE A 163 8.26 -4.40 -17.45
CA ILE A 163 8.45 -4.87 -16.07
C ILE A 163 7.26 -5.72 -15.63
N VAL A 164 6.03 -5.29 -15.92
CA VAL A 164 4.80 -6.04 -15.63
C VAL A 164 4.81 -7.40 -16.35
N ARG A 165 5.17 -7.42 -17.64
CA ARG A 165 5.21 -8.65 -18.44
C ARG A 165 6.28 -9.64 -17.98
N ALA A 166 7.41 -9.14 -17.48
CA ALA A 166 8.47 -9.99 -16.94
C ALA A 166 8.04 -10.69 -15.63
N ASN A 167 7.18 -10.04 -14.83
CA ASN A 167 6.80 -10.51 -13.49
C ASN A 167 5.27 -10.50 -13.27
N PRO A 168 4.49 -11.25 -14.08
CA PRO A 168 3.03 -11.14 -14.12
C PRO A 168 2.34 -11.57 -12.82
N GLU A 169 2.95 -12.45 -12.02
CA GLU A 169 2.42 -12.90 -10.73
C GLU A 169 2.59 -11.84 -9.64
N VAL A 170 3.75 -11.17 -9.62
CA VAL A 170 4.05 -10.10 -8.65
C VAL A 170 3.22 -8.86 -8.94
N PHE A 171 3.02 -8.56 -10.23
CA PHE A 171 2.27 -7.41 -10.71
C PHE A 171 0.95 -7.82 -11.35
N ALA A 172 0.22 -8.76 -10.74
CA ALA A 172 -1.11 -9.14 -11.19
C ALA A 172 -2.08 -7.95 -11.11
N LYS A 173 -3.18 -7.98 -11.87
CA LYS A 173 -4.20 -6.92 -11.84
C LYS A 173 -4.81 -6.84 -10.43
N GLY A 174 -4.97 -5.64 -9.89
CA GLY A 174 -5.53 -5.41 -8.56
C GLY A 174 -4.54 -5.62 -7.41
N LYS A 175 -3.24 -5.80 -7.72
CA LYS A 175 -2.18 -5.79 -6.70
C LYS A 175 -1.78 -4.35 -6.39
N THR A 176 -1.57 -4.08 -5.10
CA THR A 176 -1.08 -2.77 -4.66
C THR A 176 0.44 -2.75 -4.49
N VAL A 177 1.02 -1.57 -4.29
CA VAL A 177 2.42 -1.41 -3.89
C VAL A 177 2.69 -2.17 -2.57
N GLY A 178 1.78 -2.07 -1.60
CA GLY A 178 1.86 -2.77 -0.32
C GLY A 178 1.86 -4.30 -0.48
N ASP A 179 1.08 -4.85 -1.42
CA ASP A 179 1.10 -6.28 -1.75
C ASP A 179 2.47 -6.76 -2.21
N VAL A 180 3.20 -5.93 -2.99
CA VAL A 180 4.53 -6.26 -3.49
C VAL A 180 5.57 -6.19 -2.38
N ILE A 181 5.47 -5.22 -1.47
CA ILE A 181 6.36 -5.16 -0.30
C ILE A 181 6.09 -6.34 0.63
N ALA A 182 4.83 -6.70 0.86
CA ALA A 182 4.46 -7.91 1.61
C ALA A 182 4.95 -9.19 0.92
N TRP A 183 4.93 -9.25 -0.42
CA TRP A 183 5.52 -10.34 -1.19
C TRP A 183 7.04 -10.43 -0.98
N ALA A 184 7.75 -9.30 -1.00
CA ALA A 184 9.19 -9.27 -0.73
C ALA A 184 9.48 -9.76 0.71
N ALA A 185 8.69 -9.35 1.70
CA ALA A 185 8.79 -9.83 3.07
C ALA A 185 8.62 -11.36 3.15
N ARG A 186 7.61 -11.91 2.45
CA ARG A 186 7.38 -13.37 2.39
C ARG A 186 8.53 -14.13 1.76
N LYS A 187 9.17 -13.59 0.71
CA LYS A 187 10.38 -14.18 0.11
C LYS A 187 11.53 -14.30 1.09
N MET A 188 11.59 -13.40 2.07
CA MET A 188 12.56 -13.40 3.15
C MET A 188 12.08 -14.10 4.42
N ASN A 189 10.88 -14.69 4.41
CA ASN A 189 10.23 -15.29 5.58
C ASN A 189 10.04 -14.31 6.75
N VAL A 190 9.90 -13.02 6.44
CA VAL A 190 9.54 -11.98 7.40
C VAL A 190 8.03 -12.03 7.59
N LYS A 191 7.61 -12.39 8.81
CA LYS A 191 6.19 -12.34 9.21
C LYS A 191 5.85 -10.91 9.67
N PRO A 192 4.67 -10.39 9.33
CA PRO A 192 4.22 -9.09 9.83
C PRO A 192 4.13 -9.12 11.35
N ASP A 193 4.59 -8.04 11.99
CA ASP A 193 4.43 -7.79 13.42
C ASP A 193 3.29 -6.81 13.66
N ALA A 194 2.12 -7.33 14.07
CA ALA A 194 0.95 -6.49 14.35
C ALA A 194 1.10 -5.63 15.62
N SER A 195 2.13 -5.85 16.44
CA SER A 195 2.39 -5.04 17.64
C SER A 195 3.21 -3.77 17.35
N LEU A 196 3.86 -3.71 16.18
CA LEU A 196 4.59 -2.52 15.77
C LEU A 196 3.60 -1.47 15.27
N PRO A 197 3.75 -0.19 15.66
CA PRO A 197 2.88 0.87 15.18
C PRO A 197 3.14 1.11 13.70
N THR A 198 2.38 0.43 12.84
CA THR A 198 2.25 0.82 11.44
C THR A 198 1.44 2.10 11.41
N GLY A 199 2.02 3.16 10.87
CA GLY A 199 1.22 4.33 10.53
C GLY A 199 0.55 4.11 9.19
N VAL A 200 -0.64 4.67 8.97
CA VAL A 200 -0.90 5.23 7.64
C VAL A 200 0.21 6.27 7.45
N PRO A 201 1.02 6.23 6.36
CA PRO A 201 2.08 7.20 6.18
C PRO A 201 1.48 8.58 6.39
N GLU A 202 1.98 9.33 7.38
CA GLU A 202 1.66 10.76 7.43
C GLU A 202 2.04 11.29 6.05
N GLY A 203 1.03 11.80 5.36
CA GLY A 203 1.12 12.06 3.94
C GLY A 203 2.39 12.83 3.61
N ARG A 204 3.35 12.14 3.00
CA ARG A 204 3.70 12.60 1.66
C ARG A 204 2.57 12.13 0.76
N GLY A 205 1.41 12.78 0.94
CA GLY A 205 0.29 12.67 0.03
C GLY A 205 0.82 12.96 -1.37
N TYR A 206 0.06 12.54 -2.37
CA TYR A 206 0.41 12.80 -3.75
C TYR A 206 0.99 14.22 -3.91
N LEU A 207 2.15 14.32 -4.58
CA LEU A 207 2.83 15.59 -4.82
C LEU A 207 1.80 16.63 -5.22
N SER A 208 1.86 17.81 -4.59
CA SER A 208 1.07 18.94 -5.04
C SER A 208 1.41 19.22 -6.50
N ASP A 209 0.51 19.85 -7.24
CA ASP A 209 0.76 20.16 -8.65
C ASP A 209 2.06 20.94 -8.89
N ALA A 210 2.48 21.76 -7.92
CA ALA A 210 3.76 22.47 -7.95
C ALA A 210 4.95 21.51 -7.75
N GLN A 211 4.89 20.64 -6.73
CA GLN A 211 5.93 19.65 -6.47
C GLN A 211 6.05 18.63 -7.61
N LEU A 212 4.91 18.21 -8.19
CA LEU A 212 4.85 17.29 -9.31
C LEU A 212 5.52 17.89 -10.56
N LYS A 213 5.26 19.16 -10.85
CA LYS A 213 5.95 19.87 -11.93
C LYS A 213 7.46 19.90 -11.69
N GLN A 214 7.91 20.28 -10.49
CA GLN A 214 9.32 20.32 -10.14
C GLN A 214 9.99 18.95 -10.28
N GLU A 215 9.33 17.90 -9.81
CA GLU A 215 9.81 16.51 -9.92
C GLU A 215 9.91 16.07 -11.38
N ALA A 216 8.93 16.43 -12.22
CA ALA A 216 8.97 16.16 -13.65
C ALA A 216 10.20 16.82 -14.31
N TYR A 217 10.49 18.08 -13.98
CA TYR A 217 11.69 18.78 -14.46
C TYR A 217 12.99 18.14 -13.98
N HIS A 218 13.05 17.72 -12.72
CA HIS A 218 14.23 17.04 -12.19
C HIS A 218 14.49 15.69 -12.91
N ARG A 219 13.43 14.92 -13.18
CA ARG A 219 13.55 13.60 -13.83
C ARG A 219 13.82 13.67 -15.32
N PHE A 220 13.23 14.65 -15.99
CA PHE A 220 13.28 14.80 -17.44
C PHE A 220 13.65 16.25 -17.78
N PRO A 221 14.89 16.68 -17.53
CA PRO A 221 15.31 18.08 -17.71
C PRO A 221 15.12 18.58 -19.15
N ASP A 222 15.43 17.73 -20.13
CA ASP A 222 15.46 18.10 -21.55
C ASP A 222 14.30 17.51 -22.38
N ASP A 223 13.38 16.75 -21.76
CA ASP A 223 12.30 16.04 -22.48
C ASP A 223 10.91 16.50 -22.02
N ALA A 224 10.35 17.47 -22.74
CA ALA A 224 9.03 18.03 -22.45
C ALA A 224 7.89 17.01 -22.60
N SER A 225 8.01 16.07 -23.53
CA SER A 225 6.98 15.06 -23.78
C SER A 225 6.91 14.08 -22.61
N ARG A 226 8.08 13.60 -22.13
CA ARG A 226 8.15 12.74 -20.94
C ARG A 226 7.67 13.44 -19.68
N ARG A 227 7.93 14.74 -19.51
CA ARG A 227 7.36 15.53 -18.39
C ARG A 227 5.84 15.52 -18.42
N ALA A 228 5.24 15.82 -19.58
CA ALA A 228 3.79 15.86 -19.72
C ALA A 228 3.15 14.49 -19.43
N GLN A 229 3.70 13.42 -19.99
CA GLN A 229 3.23 12.04 -19.74
C GLN A 229 3.35 11.66 -18.26
N PHE A 230 4.45 11.99 -17.61
CA PHE A 230 4.64 11.73 -16.18
C PHE A 230 3.61 12.45 -15.32
N ILE A 231 3.36 13.74 -15.59
CA ILE A 231 2.38 14.55 -14.86
C ILE A 231 0.97 13.99 -15.05
N ASP A 232 0.61 13.63 -16.28
CA ASP A 232 -0.73 13.12 -16.63
C ASP A 232 -1.01 11.75 -15.97
N LEU A 233 -0.05 10.83 -16.05
CA LEU A 233 -0.14 9.53 -15.37
C LEU A 233 -0.22 9.71 -13.85
N TYR A 234 0.57 10.61 -13.29
CA TYR A 234 0.55 10.88 -11.84
C TYR A 234 -0.79 11.44 -11.38
N ARG A 235 -1.37 12.39 -12.12
CA ARG A 235 -2.67 12.99 -11.78
C ARG A 235 -3.81 11.98 -11.91
N SER A 236 -3.87 11.26 -13.02
CA SER A 236 -4.91 10.25 -13.22
C SER A 236 -4.88 9.18 -12.13
N GLU A 237 -3.70 8.70 -11.75
CA GLU A 237 -3.55 7.75 -10.65
C GLU A 237 -3.92 8.35 -9.29
N ARG A 238 -3.46 9.57 -9.00
CA ARG A 238 -3.84 10.31 -7.78
C ARG A 238 -5.34 10.41 -7.67
N ASP A 239 -5.99 10.90 -8.72
CA ASP A 239 -7.40 11.23 -8.70
C ASP A 239 -8.23 9.94 -8.56
N VAL A 240 -7.87 8.85 -9.25
CA VAL A 240 -8.50 7.52 -9.09
C VAL A 240 -8.30 6.97 -7.68
N THR A 241 -7.09 7.07 -7.12
CA THR A 241 -6.80 6.51 -5.80
C THR A 241 -7.49 7.31 -4.70
N GLN A 242 -7.51 8.65 -4.81
CA GLN A 242 -8.26 9.52 -3.92
C GLN A 242 -9.76 9.24 -3.99
N GLU A 243 -10.31 9.04 -5.20
CA GLU A 243 -11.71 8.66 -5.38
C GLU A 243 -12.00 7.29 -4.73
N GLN A 244 -11.13 6.30 -4.90
CA GLN A 244 -11.28 4.98 -4.26
C GLN A 244 -11.17 5.06 -2.73
N GLN A 245 -10.24 5.86 -2.21
CA GLN A 245 -10.10 6.10 -0.77
C GLN A 245 -11.34 6.79 -0.20
N GLU A 246 -11.88 7.79 -0.91
CA GLU A 246 -13.11 8.48 -0.53
C GLU A 246 -14.32 7.52 -0.55
N GLN A 247 -14.44 6.69 -1.58
CA GLN A 247 -15.48 5.66 -1.67
C GLN A 247 -15.36 4.62 -0.56
N ALA A 248 -14.15 4.13 -0.27
CA ALA A 248 -13.90 3.17 0.80
C ALA A 248 -14.19 3.78 2.18
N ARG A 249 -13.75 5.02 2.41
CA ARG A 249 -14.06 5.78 3.62
C ARG A 249 -15.57 5.96 3.79
N ALA A 250 -16.28 6.35 2.74
CA ALA A 250 -17.74 6.52 2.77
C ALA A 250 -18.48 5.19 3.03
N ALA A 251 -18.01 4.09 2.44
CA ALA A 251 -18.54 2.76 2.69
C ALA A 251 -18.29 2.31 4.14
N ASN A 252 -17.09 2.54 4.66
CA ASN A 252 -16.73 2.20 6.05
C ASN A 252 -17.48 3.04 7.07
N LEU A 253 -17.71 4.33 6.78
CA LEU A 253 -18.58 5.19 7.60
C LEU A 253 -20.02 4.66 7.60
N THR A 254 -20.53 4.25 6.44
CA THR A 254 -21.86 3.65 6.32
C THR A 254 -21.98 2.39 7.16
N ALA A 255 -21.03 1.45 7.04
CA ALA A 255 -21.02 0.21 7.82
C ALA A 255 -20.88 0.45 9.33
N ALA A 256 -20.01 1.38 9.75
CA ALA A 256 -19.86 1.76 11.15
C ALA A 256 -21.16 2.35 11.72
N THR A 257 -21.87 3.15 10.91
CA THR A 257 -23.17 3.72 11.27
C THR A 257 -24.22 2.61 11.39
N GLU A 258 -24.28 1.67 10.45
CA GLU A 258 -25.20 0.53 10.51
C GLU A 258 -25.02 -0.32 11.77
N ILE A 259 -23.80 -0.48 12.29
CA ILE A 259 -23.56 -1.16 13.57
C ILE A 259 -24.23 -0.42 14.74
N LEU A 260 -24.05 0.90 14.82
CA LEU A 260 -24.65 1.72 15.88
C LEU A 260 -26.19 1.70 15.82
N TRP A 261 -26.73 1.87 14.62
CA TRP A 261 -28.17 1.78 14.36
C TRP A 261 -28.68 0.32 14.33
N GLY A 262 -27.80 -0.68 14.44
CA GLY A 262 -28.16 -2.07 14.68
C GLY A 262 -28.35 -2.38 16.18
N GLY A 263 -28.14 -1.40 17.06
CA GLY A 263 -28.13 -1.57 18.51
C GLY A 263 -26.76 -1.92 19.10
N GLY A 264 -25.71 -1.89 18.27
CA GLY A 264 -24.32 -2.00 18.72
C GLY A 264 -23.82 -0.69 19.34
N THR A 265 -22.67 -0.78 19.99
CA THR A 265 -21.96 0.33 20.63
C THR A 265 -20.76 0.75 19.80
N LEU A 266 -20.10 1.85 20.19
CA LEU A 266 -18.83 2.22 19.57
C LEU A 266 -17.82 1.09 19.62
N ALA A 267 -17.79 0.29 20.70
CA ALA A 267 -16.83 -0.80 20.88
C ALA A 267 -16.98 -1.90 19.81
N ASP A 268 -18.19 -2.11 19.31
CA ASP A 268 -18.53 -3.15 18.34
C ASP A 268 -18.09 -2.82 16.91
N ILE A 269 -17.69 -1.56 16.63
CA ILE A 269 -17.12 -1.17 15.33
C ILE A 269 -15.73 -1.80 15.16
N PRO A 270 -15.50 -2.64 14.13
CA PRO A 270 -14.20 -3.26 13.89
C PRO A 270 -13.07 -2.23 13.74
N PRO A 271 -11.86 -2.48 14.28
CA PRO A 271 -10.70 -1.60 14.10
C PRO A 271 -10.42 -1.28 12.64
N THR A 272 -10.57 -2.27 11.75
CA THR A 272 -10.37 -2.12 10.30
C THR A 272 -11.29 -1.10 9.63
N LEU A 273 -12.49 -0.86 10.17
CA LEU A 273 -13.36 0.21 9.67
C LEU A 273 -12.93 1.57 10.18
N ARG A 274 -12.41 1.65 11.41
CA ARG A 274 -11.99 2.92 12.03
C ARG A 274 -10.73 3.49 11.39
N GLU A 275 -9.84 2.64 10.91
CA GLU A 275 -8.54 3.02 10.32
C GLU A 275 -8.66 3.94 9.10
N THR A 276 -9.78 3.88 8.36
CA THR A 276 -10.00 4.72 7.17
C THR A 276 -10.80 6.00 7.44
N LEU A 277 -11.30 6.18 8.67
CA LEU A 277 -12.15 7.31 9.04
C LEU A 277 -11.28 8.46 9.56
N ASP A 278 -11.66 9.69 9.23
CA ASP A 278 -10.98 10.86 9.79
C ASP A 278 -11.60 11.31 11.12
N SER A 279 -11.01 12.34 11.72
CA SER A 279 -11.46 12.90 12.98
C SER A 279 -12.93 13.36 12.95
N ASP A 280 -13.38 13.93 11.83
CA ASP A 280 -14.75 14.41 11.69
C ASP A 280 -15.74 13.24 11.67
N ASP A 281 -15.40 12.15 10.99
CA ASP A 281 -16.22 10.94 10.95
C ASP A 281 -16.29 10.25 12.32
N LEU A 282 -15.17 10.20 13.05
CA LEU A 282 -15.16 9.65 14.41
C LEU A 282 -16.00 10.51 15.38
N ILE A 283 -15.99 11.84 15.22
CA ILE A 283 -16.86 12.74 15.98
C ILE A 283 -18.33 12.47 15.66
N LYS A 284 -18.69 12.31 14.37
CA LYS A 284 -20.06 11.94 13.95
C LYS A 284 -20.49 10.62 14.58
N LEU A 285 -19.66 9.58 14.52
CA LEU A 285 -19.99 8.27 15.10
C LEU A 285 -20.18 8.35 16.61
N ARG A 286 -19.38 9.14 17.34
CA ARG A 286 -19.58 9.34 18.79
C ARG A 286 -20.90 10.02 19.11
N LYS A 287 -21.29 11.04 18.31
CA LYS A 287 -22.58 11.69 18.46
C LYS A 287 -23.73 10.70 18.23
N MET A 288 -23.67 9.96 17.13
CA MET A 288 -24.67 8.93 16.81
C MET A 288 -24.77 7.86 17.90
N ALA A 289 -23.64 7.40 18.45
CA ALA A 289 -23.66 6.44 19.54
C ALA A 289 -24.35 6.99 20.80
N SER A 290 -24.13 8.26 21.14
CA SER A 290 -24.83 8.87 22.29
C SER A 290 -26.35 8.97 22.08
N GLU A 291 -26.80 9.11 20.83
CA GLU A 291 -28.22 9.10 20.49
C GLU A 291 -28.83 7.69 20.60
N THR A 292 -28.05 6.65 20.27
CA THR A 292 -28.51 5.25 20.34
C THR A 292 -28.42 4.66 21.75
N GLU A 293 -27.51 5.17 22.60
CA GLU A 293 -27.40 4.80 24.02
C GLU A 293 -28.64 5.19 24.85
N GLY A 294 -29.44 6.14 24.37
CA GLY A 294 -30.69 6.58 25.02
C GLY A 294 -31.87 5.62 24.86
N PHE A 295 -31.74 4.54 24.07
CA PHE A 295 -32.84 3.60 23.83
C PHE A 295 -32.97 2.58 24.96
N ASN A 296 -34.07 2.66 25.70
CA ASN A 296 -34.35 1.72 26.79
C ASN A 296 -34.74 0.33 26.27
N GLU A 297 -34.60 -0.70 27.11
CA GLU A 297 -34.83 -2.10 26.74
C GLU A 297 -36.24 -2.36 26.18
N ARG A 298 -37.26 -1.67 26.70
CA ARG A 298 -38.64 -1.77 26.20
C ARG A 298 -38.83 -1.21 24.79
N GLU A 299 -38.07 -0.17 24.43
CA GLU A 299 -38.09 0.36 23.07
C GLU A 299 -37.48 -0.63 22.08
N ARG A 300 -36.44 -1.37 22.51
CA ARG A 300 -35.78 -2.38 21.68
C ARG A 300 -36.65 -3.59 21.35
N GLU A 301 -37.57 -3.92 22.24
CA GLU A 301 -38.44 -5.09 22.12
C GLU A 301 -39.76 -4.83 21.38
N ARG A 302 -40.11 -3.56 21.09
CA ARG A 302 -41.40 -3.27 20.45
C ARG A 302 -41.42 -3.65 18.98
N THR A 303 -42.60 -4.05 18.49
CA THR A 303 -42.86 -4.34 17.08
C THR A 303 -42.46 -3.15 16.19
N GLY A 304 -41.74 -3.44 15.10
CA GLY A 304 -41.26 -2.45 14.15
C GLY A 304 -40.00 -1.68 14.57
N TRP A 305 -39.46 -1.92 15.78
CA TRP A 305 -38.25 -1.24 16.25
C TRP A 305 -37.03 -1.43 15.33
N PRO A 306 -36.67 -2.65 14.88
CA PRO A 306 -35.50 -2.82 14.01
C PRO A 306 -35.60 -2.01 12.72
N ALA A 307 -36.79 -1.97 12.11
CA ALA A 307 -37.04 -1.19 10.90
C ALA A 307 -37.03 0.33 11.15
N TYR A 308 -37.56 0.78 12.29
CA TYR A 308 -37.51 2.20 12.66
C TYR A 308 -36.08 2.69 12.87
N ILE A 309 -35.22 1.89 13.49
CA ILE A 309 -33.82 2.26 13.75
C ILE A 309 -32.99 2.20 12.47
N GLU A 310 -33.16 1.17 11.64
CA GLU A 310 -32.54 1.11 10.30
C GLU A 310 -32.86 2.38 9.49
N ALA A 311 -34.14 2.74 9.41
CA ALA A 311 -34.58 3.92 8.66
C ALA A 311 -34.21 5.24 9.33
N SER A 312 -33.97 5.26 10.65
CA SER A 312 -33.53 6.46 11.36
C SER A 312 -32.09 6.85 11.09
N ASN A 313 -31.30 6.01 10.41
CA ASN A 313 -29.93 6.31 10.00
C ASN A 313 -29.89 7.59 9.14
N PRO A 314 -29.15 8.64 9.54
CA PRO A 314 -29.07 9.89 8.79
C PRO A 314 -28.56 9.72 7.35
N LEU A 315 -27.62 8.80 7.12
CA LEU A 315 -27.10 8.50 5.77
C LEU A 315 -28.11 7.77 4.90
N TRP A 316 -29.02 7.01 5.52
CA TRP A 316 -30.16 6.42 4.82
C TRP A 316 -31.17 7.52 4.47
N LEU A 317 -31.57 8.35 5.44
CA LEU A 317 -32.54 9.43 5.26
C LEU A 317 -32.10 10.44 4.19
N GLU A 318 -30.82 10.80 4.15
CA GLU A 318 -30.27 11.74 3.17
C GLU A 318 -30.42 11.27 1.71
N LYS A 319 -30.50 9.95 1.50
CA LYS A 319 -30.64 9.30 0.19
C LYS A 319 -32.09 9.05 -0.22
N LYS A 320 -33.07 9.34 0.65
CA LYS A 320 -34.49 9.07 0.39
C LYS A 320 -35.28 10.34 0.13
N SER A 321 -36.25 10.25 -0.77
CA SER A 321 -37.33 11.25 -0.86
C SER A 321 -38.33 11.05 0.28
N ARG A 322 -39.14 12.08 0.56
CA ARG A 322 -40.21 12.02 1.57
C ARG A 322 -41.15 10.83 1.31
N GLU A 323 -41.48 10.60 0.04
CA GLU A 323 -42.36 9.52 -0.41
C GLU A 323 -41.72 8.16 -0.16
N GLN A 324 -40.41 8.02 -0.37
CA GLN A 324 -39.69 6.77 -0.12
C GLN A 324 -39.60 6.45 1.39
N VAL A 325 -39.44 7.46 2.25
CA VAL A 325 -39.48 7.29 3.70
C VAL A 325 -40.87 6.83 4.16
N LEU A 326 -41.93 7.47 3.65
CA LEU A 326 -43.31 7.09 3.93
C LEU A 326 -43.65 5.69 3.43
N ALA A 327 -43.24 5.35 2.20
CA ALA A 327 -43.46 4.02 1.64
C ALA A 327 -42.76 2.92 2.45
N TYR A 328 -41.53 3.17 2.91
CA TYR A 328 -40.82 2.25 3.80
C TYR A 328 -41.56 2.07 5.13
N ALA A 329 -42.06 3.16 5.73
CA ALA A 329 -42.79 3.09 6.99
C ALA A 329 -44.08 2.25 6.86
N VAL A 330 -44.78 2.34 5.73
CA VAL A 330 -45.95 1.51 5.43
C VAL A 330 -45.56 0.05 5.20
N ASP A 331 -44.53 -0.21 4.38
CA ASP A 331 -44.04 -1.57 4.07
C ASP A 331 -43.57 -2.32 5.33
N LYS A 332 -42.96 -1.61 6.28
CA LYS A 332 -42.47 -2.18 7.54
C LYS A 332 -43.47 -2.12 8.68
N GLU A 333 -44.71 -1.74 8.40
CA GLU A 333 -45.80 -1.65 9.38
C GLU A 333 -45.42 -0.82 10.62
N LEU A 334 -44.65 0.26 10.41
CA LEU A 334 -44.26 1.16 11.49
C LEU A 334 -45.51 1.80 12.11
N SER A 335 -45.49 1.98 13.43
CA SER A 335 -46.59 2.70 14.09
C SER A 335 -46.68 4.12 13.55
N ARG A 336 -47.88 4.71 13.60
CA ARG A 336 -48.08 6.11 13.17
C ARG A 336 -47.12 7.07 13.88
N SER A 337 -46.87 6.86 15.18
CA SER A 337 -45.92 7.68 15.95
C SER A 337 -44.49 7.56 15.43
N ASP A 338 -44.07 6.38 15.00
CA ASP A 338 -42.73 6.17 14.44
C ASP A 338 -42.58 6.73 13.05
N ALA A 339 -43.61 6.59 12.22
CA ALA A 339 -43.64 7.20 10.91
C ALA A 339 -43.54 8.74 11.02
N GLU A 340 -44.23 9.35 11.99
CA GLU A 340 -44.15 10.79 12.28
C GLU A 340 -42.76 11.19 12.79
N LYS A 341 -42.16 10.44 13.71
CA LYS A 341 -40.78 10.68 14.19
C LYS A 341 -39.75 10.53 13.08
N LEU A 342 -39.88 9.50 12.26
CA LEU A 342 -38.99 9.22 11.13
C LEU A 342 -39.07 10.33 10.08
N LEU A 343 -40.27 10.83 9.79
CA LEU A 343 -40.46 12.01 8.94
C LEU A 343 -39.81 13.27 9.51
N ALA A 344 -39.98 13.55 10.80
CA ALA A 344 -39.35 14.70 11.44
C ALA A 344 -37.81 14.64 11.35
N LYS A 345 -37.22 13.44 11.53
CA LYS A 345 -35.78 13.21 11.32
C LYS A 345 -35.38 13.46 9.86
N TRP A 346 -36.15 12.94 8.91
CA TRP A 346 -35.91 13.18 7.48
C TRP A 346 -35.94 14.68 7.15
N GLU A 347 -36.92 15.43 7.66
CA GLU A 347 -37.02 16.88 7.45
C GLU A 347 -35.81 17.63 7.99
N SER A 348 -35.32 17.23 9.17
CA SER A 348 -34.11 17.80 9.75
C SER A 348 -32.87 17.53 8.88
N VAL A 349 -32.69 16.28 8.40
CA VAL A 349 -31.59 15.91 7.51
C VAL A 349 -31.69 16.66 6.16
N ALA A 350 -32.88 16.77 5.59
CA ALA A 350 -33.12 17.46 4.33
C ALA A 350 -32.81 18.96 4.43
N LYS A 351 -33.20 19.59 5.55
CA LYS A 351 -32.88 21.00 5.83
C LYS A 351 -31.38 21.22 5.96
N ALA A 352 -30.68 20.37 6.72
CA ALA A 352 -29.23 20.45 6.88
C ALA A 352 -28.50 20.34 5.52
N LYS A 353 -28.96 19.44 4.65
CA LYS A 353 -28.44 19.30 3.28
C LYS A 353 -28.62 20.57 2.43
N GLN A 354 -29.76 21.25 2.52
CA GLN A 354 -30.01 22.50 1.79
C GLN A 354 -29.11 23.65 2.25
N GLU A 355 -28.71 23.67 3.52
CA GLU A 355 -27.82 24.69 4.10
C GLU A 355 -26.33 24.43 3.80
N GLY A 356 -25.99 23.44 2.98
CA GLY A 356 -24.60 23.02 2.72
C GLY A 356 -23.94 22.34 3.93
N ARG A 357 -24.75 21.99 4.94
CA ARG A 357 -24.37 21.26 6.15
C ARG A 357 -24.83 19.81 5.97
N GLY A 358 -24.34 19.10 4.95
CA GLY A 358 -24.76 17.71 4.68
C GLY A 358 -24.69 16.86 5.96
N ALA A 359 -25.73 16.07 6.25
CA ALA A 359 -25.98 15.28 7.47
C ALA A 359 -25.17 15.68 8.72
N LYS A 360 -25.07 16.98 9.01
CA LYS A 360 -24.12 17.54 9.99
C LYS A 360 -24.71 17.70 11.39
N GLU A 361 -25.97 17.34 11.58
CA GLU A 361 -26.66 17.46 12.86
C GLU A 361 -27.44 16.20 13.16
#